data_AF-A0A3A4XKW3-F1
#
_entry.id   AF-A0A3A4XKW3-F1
#
_cell.length_a   1.000
_cell.length_b   1.000
_cell.length_c   1.000
_cell.angle_alpha   90.00
_cell.angle_beta   90.00
_cell.angle_gamma   90.00
#
_symmetry.space_group_name_H-M   'P 1'
#
loop_
_entity.id
_entity.type
_entity.pdbx_description
1 polymer ?
#
loop_
_entity_poly.entity_id
_entity_poly.type
_entity_poly.pdbx_seq_one_letter_code
_entity_poly.pdbx_strand_id
1 'polypeptide(L)'
;MKRKTKTYIGITIVFALSASFFYWKPDGEFIQILAAIPLVGSLVGALFQLFRDQAAFEKELHLQESQNIYSLGTSSHMANTAFDKHVQFSEEYAEESHKALFTLFREGPTKEVLQHSFALHKIQQKYAVWLTSEIEKELNKFEATLRCIGADASYVYDSPQGPKRQEKLNSMYRAFAQAIGPELLGSDEWHGDKITDELAVTGLIRHLRKVLGTEELTKLREKLVSKTISEY
;
A
#
# COMPACT_ATOMS: atom_id res chain seq x y z
N MET A 1 18.64 -22.66 24.56
CA MET A 1 19.84 -23.31 23.97
C MET A 1 20.30 -24.59 24.68
N LYS A 2 20.51 -24.62 26.01
CA LYS A 2 21.11 -25.78 26.73
C LYS A 2 20.38 -27.14 26.61
N ARG A 3 19.06 -27.15 26.34
CA ARG A 3 18.29 -28.41 26.20
C ARG A 3 18.45 -29.05 24.82
N LYS A 4 18.64 -28.24 23.76
CA LYS A 4 18.83 -28.70 22.37
C LYS A 4 20.22 -29.34 22.18
N THR A 5 21.27 -28.78 22.80
CA THR A 5 22.63 -29.34 22.75
C THR A 5 22.71 -30.75 23.35
N LYS A 6 21.90 -31.06 24.37
CA LYS A 6 21.84 -32.40 24.98
C LYS A 6 21.23 -33.44 24.03
N THR A 7 20.23 -33.06 23.24
CA THR A 7 19.64 -33.94 22.22
C THR A 7 20.59 -34.18 21.05
N TYR A 8 21.32 -33.14 20.60
CA TYR A 8 22.36 -33.29 19.57
C TYR A 8 23.48 -34.23 20.01
N ILE A 9 23.99 -34.06 21.24
CA ILE A 9 25.03 -34.92 21.81
C ILE A 9 24.53 -36.38 21.93
N GLY A 10 23.27 -36.59 22.32
CA GLY A 10 22.68 -37.92 22.40
C GLY A 10 22.67 -38.66 21.06
N ILE A 11 22.28 -37.99 19.99
CA ILE A 11 22.22 -38.58 18.64
C ILE A 11 23.63 -38.88 18.11
N THR A 12 24.59 -37.97 18.30
CA THR A 12 25.98 -38.17 17.89
C THR A 12 26.66 -39.33 18.65
N ILE A 13 26.36 -39.50 19.93
CA ILE A 13 26.86 -40.62 20.74
C ILE A 13 26.28 -41.94 20.25
N VAL A 14 24.98 -42.00 19.95
CA VAL A 14 24.33 -43.20 19.41
C VAL A 14 24.91 -43.56 18.03
N PHE A 15 25.18 -42.57 17.18
CA PHE A 15 25.83 -42.77 15.88
C PHE A 15 27.28 -43.31 16.03
N ALA A 16 28.07 -42.72 16.92
CA ALA A 16 29.43 -43.16 17.19
C ALA A 16 29.46 -44.59 17.75
N LEU A 17 28.57 -44.92 18.68
CA LEU A 17 28.44 -46.27 19.24
C LEU A 17 27.99 -47.29 18.19
N SER A 18 27.05 -46.93 17.31
CA SER A 18 26.60 -47.80 16.22
C SER A 18 27.70 -48.05 15.19
N ALA A 19 28.48 -47.03 14.83
CA ALA A 19 29.58 -47.14 13.88
C ALA A 19 30.75 -47.96 14.47
N SER A 20 31.07 -47.78 15.75
CA SER A 20 32.08 -48.57 16.45
C SER A 20 31.68 -50.04 16.58
N PHE A 21 30.39 -50.35 16.73
CA PHE A 21 29.90 -51.72 16.80
C PHE A 21 30.00 -52.45 15.45
N PHE A 22 29.78 -51.73 14.35
CA PHE A 22 29.89 -52.27 12.99
C PHE A 22 31.35 -52.54 12.57
N TYR A 23 32.30 -51.72 13.05
CA TYR A 23 33.73 -51.87 12.73
C TYR A 23 34.40 -53.05 13.45
N TRP A 24 33.81 -53.58 14.54
CA TRP A 24 34.47 -54.59 15.38
C TRP A 24 34.05 -56.04 15.08
N LYS A 25 32.99 -56.33 14.31
CA LYS A 25 32.59 -57.72 13.99
C LYS A 25 32.07 -57.93 12.56
N PRO A 26 32.87 -58.52 11.64
CA PRO A 26 32.50 -58.64 10.22
C PRO A 26 31.61 -59.83 9.82
N ASP A 27 31.22 -60.75 10.73
CA ASP A 27 30.76 -62.10 10.32
C ASP A 27 29.28 -62.43 10.66
N GLY A 28 28.30 -61.59 10.35
CA GLY A 28 26.89 -61.82 10.73
C GLY A 28 25.83 -61.41 9.70
N GLU A 29 25.76 -62.11 8.56
CA GLU A 29 25.06 -61.68 7.32
C GLU A 29 23.51 -61.55 7.35
N PHE A 30 22.78 -61.81 8.47
CA PHE A 30 21.32 -61.59 8.48
C PHE A 30 20.77 -60.97 9.77
N ILE A 31 21.26 -61.41 10.94
CA ILE A 31 20.82 -60.87 12.24
C ILE A 31 21.35 -59.43 12.45
N GLN A 32 22.54 -59.10 11.93
CA GLN A 32 23.06 -57.74 12.02
C GLN A 32 22.31 -56.76 11.10
N ILE A 33 21.82 -57.22 9.94
CA ILE A 33 21.01 -56.40 9.02
C ILE A 33 19.65 -56.09 9.68
N LEU A 34 19.02 -57.09 10.32
CA LEU A 34 17.78 -56.90 11.07
C LEU A 34 17.93 -55.98 12.29
N ALA A 35 19.09 -56.03 12.97
CA ALA A 35 19.42 -55.13 14.08
C ALA A 35 19.74 -53.69 13.61
N ALA A 36 20.20 -53.51 12.35
CA ALA A 36 20.48 -52.20 11.78
C ALA A 36 19.21 -51.45 11.32
N ILE A 37 18.12 -52.16 10.99
CA ILE A 37 16.86 -51.55 10.51
C ILE A 37 16.23 -50.58 11.54
N PRO A 38 16.09 -50.92 12.84
CA PRO A 38 15.59 -49.97 13.84
C PRO A 38 16.48 -48.73 13.99
N LEU A 39 17.79 -48.90 13.81
CA LEU A 39 18.78 -47.83 13.99
C LEU A 39 18.72 -46.84 12.81
N VAL A 40 18.68 -47.34 11.58
CA VAL A 40 18.48 -46.53 10.37
C VAL A 40 17.09 -45.87 10.39
N GLY A 41 16.05 -46.59 10.80
CA GLY A 41 14.70 -46.05 10.96
C GLY A 41 14.63 -44.91 11.98
N SER A 42 15.34 -45.04 13.10
CA SER A 42 15.44 -43.99 14.12
C SER A 42 16.16 -42.74 13.61
N LEU A 43 17.21 -42.91 12.78
CA LEU A 43 17.95 -41.81 12.15
C LEU A 43 17.10 -41.08 11.12
N VAL A 44 16.39 -41.80 10.25
CA VAL A 44 15.47 -41.22 9.27
C VAL A 44 14.31 -40.52 9.97
N GLY A 45 13.74 -41.12 11.02
CA GLY A 45 12.71 -40.51 11.85
C GLY A 45 13.18 -39.23 12.55
N ALA A 46 14.40 -39.22 13.10
CA ALA A 46 15.00 -38.05 13.72
C ALA A 46 15.27 -36.92 12.71
N LEU A 47 15.72 -37.25 11.49
CA LEU A 47 15.89 -36.28 10.40
C LEU A 47 14.54 -35.68 9.98
N PHE A 48 13.51 -36.51 9.80
CA PHE A 48 12.16 -36.04 9.48
C PHE A 48 11.59 -35.11 10.57
N GLN A 49 11.80 -35.48 11.83
CA GLN A 49 11.39 -34.66 12.97
C GLN A 49 12.14 -33.32 12.99
N LEU A 50 13.43 -33.30 12.63
CA LEU A 50 14.24 -32.09 12.52
C LEU A 50 13.73 -31.16 11.41
N PHE A 51 13.44 -31.69 10.22
CA PHE A 51 12.87 -30.91 9.12
C PHE A 51 11.50 -30.32 9.49
N ARG A 52 10.63 -31.11 10.13
CA ARG A 52 9.32 -30.64 10.58
C ARG A 52 9.43 -29.53 11.63
N ASP A 53 10.33 -29.72 12.60
CA ASP A 53 10.53 -28.75 13.67
C ASP A 53 11.18 -27.45 13.15
N GLN A 54 12.05 -27.52 12.14
CA GLN A 54 12.58 -26.34 11.44
C GLN A 54 11.48 -25.59 10.69
N ALA A 55 10.63 -26.28 9.92
CA ALA A 55 9.53 -25.64 9.21
C ALA A 55 8.50 -25.00 10.16
N ALA A 56 8.20 -25.65 11.28
CA ALA A 56 7.33 -25.09 12.31
C ALA A 56 7.97 -23.85 12.97
N PHE A 57 9.27 -23.90 13.25
CA PHE A 57 10.01 -22.80 13.84
C PHE A 57 10.11 -21.59 12.89
N GLU A 58 10.38 -21.80 11.61
CA GLU A 58 10.40 -20.73 10.61
C GLU A 58 9.03 -20.06 10.47
N LYS A 59 7.95 -20.87 10.43
CA LYS A 59 6.59 -20.34 10.39
C LYS A 59 6.27 -19.52 11.64
N GLU A 60 6.66 -20.00 12.82
CA GLU A 60 6.43 -19.30 14.09
C GLU A 60 7.25 -18.01 14.19
N LEU A 61 8.51 -18.03 13.72
CA LEU A 61 9.35 -16.84 13.64
C LEU A 61 8.71 -15.78 12.73
N HIS A 62 8.24 -16.19 11.54
CA HIS A 62 7.59 -15.29 10.59
C HIS A 62 6.29 -14.69 11.14
N LEU A 63 5.51 -15.49 11.86
CA LEU A 63 4.31 -15.03 12.56
C LEU A 63 4.66 -14.05 13.68
N GLN A 64 5.69 -14.35 14.46
CA GLN A 64 6.13 -13.51 15.58
C GLN A 64 6.73 -12.19 15.09
N GLU A 65 7.52 -12.20 14.03
CA GLU A 65 8.05 -11.00 13.38
C GLU A 65 6.91 -10.13 12.84
N SER A 66 5.95 -10.75 12.15
CA SER A 66 4.75 -10.05 11.68
C SER A 66 3.98 -9.43 12.85
N GLN A 67 3.71 -10.20 13.91
CA GLN A 67 3.03 -9.72 15.11
C GLN A 67 3.78 -8.58 15.80
N ASN A 68 5.11 -8.67 15.89
CA ASN A 68 5.95 -7.62 16.46
C ASN A 68 5.94 -6.35 15.60
N ILE A 69 6.01 -6.46 14.26
CA ILE A 69 5.91 -5.32 13.35
C ILE A 69 4.53 -4.67 13.46
N TYR A 70 3.46 -5.46 13.50
CA TYR A 70 2.11 -4.93 13.72
C TYR A 70 1.98 -4.26 15.08
N SER A 71 2.51 -4.87 16.14
CA SER A 71 2.50 -4.30 17.49
C SER A 71 3.29 -3.00 17.55
N LEU A 72 4.51 -2.95 17.03
CA LEU A 72 5.32 -1.72 16.94
C LEU A 72 4.63 -0.65 16.08
N GLY A 73 4.00 -1.04 14.97
CA GLY A 73 3.28 -0.15 14.07
C GLY A 73 1.93 0.35 14.61
N THR A 74 1.29 -0.34 15.55
CA THR A 74 0.00 0.09 16.15
C THR A 74 0.15 0.67 17.55
N SER A 75 1.25 0.39 18.25
CA SER A 75 1.50 0.88 19.63
C SER A 75 2.55 1.97 19.74
N SER A 76 3.34 2.23 18.68
CA SER A 76 4.28 3.34 18.69
C SER A 76 3.54 4.67 18.62
N HIS A 77 3.89 5.59 19.52
CA HIS A 77 3.41 6.97 19.50
C HIS A 77 3.64 7.62 18.13
N MET A 78 4.77 7.35 17.47
CA MET A 78 5.09 7.92 16.16
C MET A 78 4.16 7.41 15.06
N ALA A 79 3.74 6.14 15.13
CA ALA A 79 2.82 5.57 14.15
C ALA A 79 1.41 6.13 14.30
N ASN A 80 0.90 6.25 15.54
CA ASN A 80 -0.37 6.92 15.81
C ASN A 80 -0.35 8.38 15.32
N THR A 81 0.74 9.10 15.60
CA THR A 81 0.91 10.48 15.11
C THR A 81 0.92 10.54 13.58
N ALA A 82 1.58 9.59 12.91
CA ALA A 82 1.60 9.54 11.45
C ALA A 82 0.21 9.30 10.86
N PHE A 83 -0.59 8.38 11.43
CA PHE A 83 -1.97 8.17 11.02
C PHE A 83 -2.84 9.41 11.26
N ASP A 84 -2.73 10.03 12.43
CA ASP A 84 -3.48 11.25 12.75
C ASP A 84 -3.14 12.39 11.78
N LYS A 85 -1.85 12.55 11.45
CA LYS A 85 -1.41 13.55 10.46
C LYS A 85 -1.88 13.24 9.06
N HIS A 86 -1.93 11.97 8.67
CA HIS A 86 -2.48 11.56 7.37
C HIS A 86 -3.98 11.85 7.27
N VAL A 87 -4.74 11.64 8.35
CA VAL A 87 -6.17 12.00 8.40
C VAL A 87 -6.36 13.51 8.30
N GLN A 88 -5.64 14.29 9.11
CA GLN A 88 -5.70 15.76 9.06
C GLN A 88 -5.36 16.31 7.67
N PHE A 89 -4.31 15.77 7.05
CA PHE A 89 -3.95 16.09 5.68
C PHE A 89 -5.07 15.77 4.70
N SER A 90 -5.61 14.56 4.76
CA SER A 90 -6.66 14.08 3.86
C SER A 90 -7.91 14.97 3.93
N GLU A 91 -8.32 15.38 5.13
CA GLU A 91 -9.46 16.26 5.35
C GLU A 91 -9.22 17.67 4.79
N GLU A 92 -8.08 18.30 5.15
CA GLU A 92 -7.73 19.64 4.66
C GLU A 92 -7.59 19.67 3.13
N TYR A 93 -6.93 18.66 2.56
CA TYR A 93 -6.69 18.58 1.12
C TYR A 93 -7.99 18.30 0.35
N ALA A 94 -8.87 17.44 0.86
CA ALA A 94 -10.17 17.17 0.25
C ALA A 94 -11.08 18.39 0.29
N GLU A 95 -11.12 19.11 1.42
CA GLU A 95 -11.91 20.34 1.55
C GLU A 95 -11.49 21.39 0.52
N GLU A 96 -10.18 21.63 0.37
CA GLU A 96 -9.66 22.61 -0.58
C GLU A 96 -9.87 22.16 -2.03
N SER A 97 -9.73 20.86 -2.31
CA SER A 97 -10.01 20.29 -3.63
C SER A 97 -11.48 20.44 -4.02
N HIS A 98 -12.40 20.26 -3.08
CA HIS A 98 -13.83 20.50 -3.28
C HIS A 98 -14.12 21.98 -3.55
N LYS A 99 -13.47 22.91 -2.84
CA LYS A 99 -13.60 24.35 -3.10
C LYS A 99 -13.12 24.70 -4.51
N ALA A 100 -11.97 24.15 -4.91
CA ALA A 100 -11.44 24.34 -6.27
C ALA A 100 -12.42 23.88 -7.34
N LEU A 101 -13.00 22.70 -7.15
CA LEU A 101 -13.99 22.12 -8.07
C LEU A 101 -15.28 22.96 -8.11
N PHE A 102 -15.77 23.41 -6.95
CA PHE A 102 -16.95 24.27 -6.87
C PHE A 102 -16.74 25.61 -7.60
N THR A 103 -15.57 26.22 -7.45
CA THR A 103 -15.18 27.44 -8.19
C THR A 103 -15.19 27.18 -9.70
N LEU A 104 -14.60 26.07 -10.15
CA LEU A 104 -14.60 25.67 -11.56
C LEU A 104 -16.00 25.44 -12.13
N PHE A 105 -16.94 24.89 -11.35
CA PHE A 105 -18.34 24.73 -11.79
C PHE A 105 -19.11 26.03 -11.84
N ARG A 106 -18.94 26.88 -10.82
CA ARG A 106 -19.69 28.12 -10.68
C ARG A 106 -19.25 29.19 -11.67
N GLU A 107 -17.94 29.32 -11.87
CA GLU A 107 -17.34 30.42 -12.62
C GLU A 107 -16.71 29.95 -13.94
N GLY A 108 -16.57 28.64 -14.13
CA GLY A 108 -15.81 28.07 -15.22
C GLY A 108 -14.30 28.17 -14.98
N PRO A 109 -13.50 27.86 -16.02
CA PRO A 109 -12.06 28.07 -16.00
C PRO A 109 -11.68 29.55 -15.76
N THR A 110 -11.28 29.88 -14.52
CA THR A 110 -11.01 31.26 -14.10
C THR A 110 -9.70 31.40 -13.33
N LYS A 111 -9.23 32.64 -13.12
CA LYS A 111 -7.98 32.94 -12.41
C LYS A 111 -8.03 32.60 -10.91
N GLU A 112 -9.22 32.58 -10.31
CA GLU A 112 -9.45 32.27 -8.89
C GLU A 112 -9.02 30.82 -8.57
N VAL A 113 -9.05 29.93 -9.57
CA VAL A 113 -8.57 28.54 -9.47
C VAL A 113 -7.07 28.46 -9.15
N LEU A 114 -6.30 29.49 -9.53
CA LEU A 114 -4.88 29.57 -9.20
C LEU A 114 -4.65 29.69 -7.70
N GLN A 115 -5.55 30.38 -6.98
CA GLN A 115 -5.45 30.51 -5.52
C GLN A 115 -5.65 29.16 -4.84
N HIS A 116 -6.59 28.35 -5.33
CA HIS A 116 -6.81 26.99 -4.84
C HIS A 116 -5.59 26.08 -5.12
N SER A 117 -4.96 26.18 -6.29
CA SER A 117 -3.70 25.46 -6.58
C SER A 117 -2.59 25.80 -5.58
N PHE A 118 -2.42 27.08 -5.22
CA PHE A 118 -1.44 27.47 -4.21
C PHE A 118 -1.81 27.02 -2.79
N ALA A 119 -3.09 27.04 -2.44
CA ALA A 119 -3.58 26.57 -1.14
C ALA A 119 -3.33 25.06 -0.97
N LEU A 120 -3.63 24.25 -1.98
CA LEU A 120 -3.34 22.81 -2.01
C LEU A 120 -1.85 22.54 -1.83
N HIS A 121 -1.01 23.25 -2.59
CA HIS A 121 0.44 23.10 -2.49
C HIS A 121 0.96 23.44 -1.08
N LYS A 122 0.37 24.46 -0.43
CA LYS A 122 0.71 24.84 0.94
C LYS A 122 0.30 23.76 1.95
N ILE A 123 -0.85 23.11 1.75
CA ILE A 123 -1.27 21.96 2.56
C ILE A 123 -0.26 20.83 2.37
N GLN A 124 0.15 20.50 1.14
CA GLN A 124 1.17 19.49 0.87
C GLN A 124 2.48 19.79 1.62
N GLN A 125 3.00 21.02 1.52
CA GLN A 125 4.22 21.43 2.22
C GLN A 125 4.10 21.34 3.74
N LYS A 126 2.92 21.67 4.31
CA LYS A 126 2.65 21.57 5.75
C LYS A 126 2.76 20.12 6.25
N TYR A 127 2.42 19.14 5.41
CA TYR A 127 2.39 17.73 5.78
C TYR A 127 3.52 16.89 5.15
N ALA A 128 4.44 17.47 4.37
CA ALA A 128 5.44 16.77 3.57
C ALA A 128 6.25 15.68 4.31
N VAL A 129 6.58 15.88 5.60
CA VAL A 129 7.31 14.89 6.42
C VAL A 129 6.50 13.59 6.64
N TRP A 130 5.18 13.67 6.53
CA TRP A 130 4.24 12.58 6.77
C TRP A 130 3.69 11.97 5.48
N LEU A 131 4.07 12.51 4.32
CA LEU A 131 3.59 12.04 3.01
C LEU A 131 4.65 11.17 2.33
N THR A 132 4.17 10.22 1.53
CA THR A 132 5.05 9.45 0.65
C THR A 132 5.29 10.24 -0.64
N SER A 133 6.46 10.06 -1.24
CA SER A 133 6.81 10.67 -2.52
C SER A 133 5.84 10.30 -3.66
N GLU A 134 5.19 9.13 -3.56
CA GLU A 134 4.15 8.70 -4.49
C GLU A 134 2.88 9.54 -4.38
N ILE A 135 2.38 9.75 -3.15
CA ILE A 135 1.23 10.63 -2.89
C ILE A 135 1.54 12.05 -3.40
N GLU A 136 2.71 12.58 -3.03
CA GLU A 136 3.13 13.91 -3.47
C GLU A 136 3.18 14.06 -4.99
N LYS A 137 3.65 13.03 -5.70
CA LYS A 137 3.75 13.03 -7.16
C LYS A 137 2.37 13.05 -7.82
N GLU A 138 1.42 12.25 -7.34
CA GLU A 138 0.07 12.20 -7.90
C GLU A 138 -0.70 13.50 -7.62
N LEU A 139 -0.60 14.05 -6.41
CA LEU A 139 -1.25 15.32 -6.05
C LEU A 139 -0.68 16.51 -6.82
N ASN A 140 0.64 16.54 -7.05
CA ASN A 140 1.28 17.56 -7.87
C ASN A 140 0.73 17.63 -9.30
N LYS A 141 0.31 16.49 -9.89
CA LYS A 141 -0.33 16.50 -11.21
C LYS A 141 -1.65 17.26 -11.17
N PHE A 142 -2.47 17.00 -10.15
CA PHE A 142 -3.74 17.71 -9.96
C PHE A 142 -3.53 19.21 -9.75
N GLU A 143 -2.62 19.60 -8.86
CA GLU A 143 -2.28 21.00 -8.59
C GLU A 143 -1.73 21.72 -9.83
N ALA A 144 -0.88 21.04 -10.62
CA ALA A 144 -0.33 21.56 -11.85
C ALA A 144 -1.44 21.83 -12.88
N THR A 145 -2.41 20.94 -12.99
CA THR A 145 -3.57 21.14 -13.88
C THR A 145 -4.37 22.37 -13.48
N LEU A 146 -4.66 22.56 -12.19
CA LEU A 146 -5.32 23.76 -11.68
C LEU A 146 -4.51 25.04 -11.96
N ARG A 147 -3.18 24.97 -11.82
CA ARG A 147 -2.26 26.07 -12.12
C ARG A 147 -2.30 26.46 -13.60
N CYS A 148 -2.29 25.47 -14.50
CA CYS A 148 -2.42 25.68 -15.93
C CYS A 148 -3.76 26.35 -16.27
N ILE A 149 -4.87 25.87 -15.70
CA ILE A 149 -6.20 26.48 -15.91
C ILE A 149 -6.21 27.96 -15.50
N GLY A 150 -5.71 28.28 -14.30
CA GLY A 150 -5.70 29.65 -13.80
C GLY A 150 -4.77 30.60 -14.56
N ALA A 151 -3.59 30.12 -14.97
CA ALA A 151 -2.66 30.89 -15.79
C ALA A 151 -3.24 31.18 -17.18
N ASP A 152 -3.86 30.19 -17.79
CA ASP A 152 -4.48 30.27 -19.09
C ASP A 152 -5.73 31.17 -19.08
N ALA A 153 -6.50 31.15 -17.99
CA ALA A 153 -7.64 32.04 -17.79
C ALA A 153 -7.25 33.51 -17.79
N SER A 154 -6.13 33.85 -17.15
CA SER A 154 -5.59 35.21 -17.16
C SER A 154 -5.27 35.65 -18.60
N TYR A 155 -4.62 34.78 -19.38
CA TYR A 155 -4.33 35.07 -20.79
C TYR A 155 -5.59 35.27 -21.63
N VAL A 156 -6.62 34.43 -21.44
CA VAL A 156 -7.89 34.50 -22.20
C VAL A 156 -8.68 35.77 -21.88
N TYR A 157 -8.60 36.27 -20.66
CA TYR A 157 -9.26 37.50 -20.23
C TYR A 157 -8.61 38.74 -20.85
N ASP A 158 -7.28 38.78 -20.87
CA ASP A 158 -6.51 39.95 -21.34
C ASP A 158 -6.33 40.00 -22.86
N SER A 159 -6.54 38.88 -23.56
CA SER A 159 -6.29 38.76 -25.00
C SER A 159 -7.50 39.16 -25.87
N PRO A 160 -7.30 39.86 -27.00
CA PRO A 160 -8.35 40.12 -27.96
C PRO A 160 -8.92 38.83 -28.56
N GLN A 161 -10.17 38.89 -29.03
CA GLN A 161 -10.84 37.79 -29.73
C GLN A 161 -9.98 37.32 -30.92
N GLY A 162 -9.65 36.04 -30.98
CA GLY A 162 -8.83 35.47 -32.04
C GLY A 162 -8.52 33.98 -31.87
N PRO A 163 -7.89 33.35 -32.88
CA PRO A 163 -7.65 31.90 -32.89
C PRO A 163 -6.86 31.41 -31.66
N LYS A 164 -5.85 32.16 -31.22
CA LYS A 164 -5.04 31.86 -30.03
C LYS A 164 -5.84 31.86 -28.73
N ARG A 165 -6.81 32.77 -28.61
CA ARG A 165 -7.72 32.83 -27.45
C ARG A 165 -8.59 31.58 -27.40
N GLN A 166 -9.13 31.14 -28.55
CA GLN A 166 -9.94 29.94 -28.63
C GLN A 166 -9.14 28.66 -28.34
N GLU A 167 -7.90 28.57 -28.83
CA GLU A 167 -6.98 27.48 -28.54
C GLU A 167 -6.74 27.35 -27.03
N LYS A 168 -6.49 28.47 -26.36
CA LYS A 168 -6.23 28.51 -24.91
C LYS A 168 -7.47 28.14 -24.10
N LEU A 169 -8.63 28.63 -24.52
CA LEU A 169 -9.92 28.29 -23.94
C LEU A 169 -10.21 26.78 -24.05
N ASN A 170 -9.97 26.18 -25.22
CA ASN A 170 -10.09 24.73 -25.42
C ASN A 170 -9.10 23.94 -24.55
N SER A 171 -7.85 24.41 -24.42
CA SER A 171 -6.85 23.80 -23.55
C SER A 171 -7.29 23.80 -22.09
N MET A 172 -7.91 24.89 -21.62
CA MET A 172 -8.43 24.99 -20.26
C MET A 172 -9.55 24.00 -19.97
N TYR A 173 -10.49 23.83 -20.90
CA TYR A 173 -11.55 22.82 -20.76
C TYR A 173 -11.02 21.38 -20.84
N ARG A 174 -10.01 21.11 -21.66
CA ARG A 174 -9.32 19.81 -21.67
C ARG A 174 -8.59 19.54 -20.37
N ALA A 175 -7.88 20.54 -19.83
CA ALA A 175 -7.21 20.44 -18.54
C ALA A 175 -8.22 20.19 -17.41
N PHE A 176 -9.36 20.89 -17.41
CA PHE A 176 -10.45 20.66 -16.47
C PHE A 176 -10.98 19.22 -16.55
N ALA A 177 -11.24 18.73 -17.77
CA ALA A 177 -11.66 17.36 -18.02
C ALA A 177 -10.63 16.34 -17.51
N GLN A 178 -9.33 16.58 -17.75
CA GLN A 178 -8.25 15.72 -17.24
C GLN A 178 -8.11 15.76 -15.71
N ALA A 179 -8.32 16.92 -15.07
CA ALA A 179 -8.28 17.04 -13.60
C ALA A 179 -9.40 16.26 -12.91
N ILE A 180 -10.58 16.19 -13.53
CA ILE A 180 -11.71 15.40 -13.04
C ILE A 180 -11.49 13.90 -13.32
N GLY A 181 -10.71 13.58 -14.35
CA GLY A 181 -10.15 12.26 -14.61
C GLY A 181 -10.82 11.51 -15.77
N PRO A 182 -10.05 10.76 -16.59
CA PRO A 182 -10.58 9.97 -17.70
C PRO A 182 -11.48 8.80 -17.25
N GLU A 183 -11.30 8.29 -16.03
CA GLU A 183 -12.16 7.25 -15.43
C GLU A 183 -13.63 7.70 -15.25
N LEU A 184 -13.91 9.02 -15.27
CA LEU A 184 -15.27 9.56 -15.28
C LEU A 184 -15.80 9.93 -16.66
N LEU A 185 -14.89 10.24 -17.59
CA LEU A 185 -15.24 10.57 -18.95
C LEU A 185 -15.50 9.31 -19.80
N GLY A 186 -15.07 8.14 -19.32
CA GLY A 186 -15.23 6.87 -20.04
C GLY A 186 -14.35 6.77 -21.30
N SER A 187 -13.49 7.76 -21.54
CA SER A 187 -12.56 7.86 -22.67
C SER A 187 -11.35 8.72 -22.29
N ASP A 188 -10.21 8.45 -22.94
CA ASP A 188 -8.99 9.27 -22.83
C ASP A 188 -9.11 10.64 -23.53
N GLU A 189 -10.17 10.83 -24.33
CA GLU A 189 -10.45 12.05 -25.08
C GLU A 189 -11.80 12.65 -24.69
N TRP A 190 -11.79 13.90 -24.22
CA TRP A 190 -13.02 14.66 -23.96
C TRP A 190 -13.65 15.12 -25.28
N HIS A 191 -14.83 14.58 -25.60
CA HIS A 191 -15.55 14.87 -26.86
C HIS A 191 -16.50 16.08 -26.78
N GLY A 192 -16.41 16.89 -25.71
CA GLY A 192 -17.27 18.07 -25.55
C GLY A 192 -18.54 17.82 -24.75
N ASP A 193 -18.71 16.63 -24.18
CA ASP A 193 -19.86 16.29 -23.36
C ASP A 193 -19.91 17.14 -22.06
N LYS A 194 -21.13 17.49 -21.66
CA LYS A 194 -21.39 18.29 -20.46
C LYS A 194 -21.09 17.44 -19.23
N ILE A 195 -20.07 17.84 -18.47
CA ILE A 195 -19.77 17.24 -17.17
C ILE A 195 -20.76 17.80 -16.15
N THR A 196 -21.55 16.94 -15.51
CA THR A 196 -22.45 17.34 -14.42
C THR A 196 -21.68 17.48 -13.10
N ASP A 197 -22.12 18.41 -12.25
CA ASP A 197 -21.52 18.69 -10.94
C ASP A 197 -21.43 17.43 -10.08
N GLU A 198 -22.52 16.65 -10.01
CA GLU A 198 -22.57 15.40 -9.23
C GLU A 198 -21.55 14.35 -9.68
N LEU A 199 -21.38 14.21 -11.00
CA LEU A 199 -20.47 13.24 -11.58
C LEU A 199 -19.03 13.62 -11.25
N ALA A 200 -18.66 14.89 -11.44
CA ALA A 200 -17.31 15.36 -11.13
C ALA A 200 -16.97 15.35 -9.64
N VAL A 201 -17.93 15.71 -8.76
CA VAL A 201 -17.72 15.62 -7.30
C VAL A 201 -17.49 14.17 -6.90
N THR A 202 -18.32 13.24 -7.38
CA THR A 202 -18.14 11.80 -7.13
C THR A 202 -16.79 11.31 -7.64
N GLY A 203 -16.37 11.84 -8.79
CA GLY A 203 -15.12 11.53 -9.43
C GLY A 203 -13.89 11.98 -8.66
N LEU A 204 -13.89 13.25 -8.26
CA LEU A 204 -12.86 13.85 -7.43
C LEU A 204 -12.73 13.09 -6.11
N ILE A 205 -13.85 12.80 -5.44
CA ILE A 205 -13.85 12.02 -4.18
C ILE A 205 -13.22 10.64 -4.42
N ARG A 206 -13.58 9.94 -5.51
CA ARG A 206 -13.00 8.64 -5.83
C ARG A 206 -11.49 8.72 -6.09
N HIS A 207 -11.05 9.72 -6.87
CA HIS A 207 -9.64 9.95 -7.15
C HIS A 207 -8.86 10.24 -5.86
N LEU A 208 -9.36 11.15 -5.02
CA LEU A 208 -8.76 11.46 -3.73
C LEU A 208 -8.70 10.22 -2.83
N ARG A 209 -9.78 9.42 -2.74
CA ARG A 209 -9.77 8.18 -1.94
C ARG A 209 -8.73 7.16 -2.41
N LYS A 210 -8.49 7.10 -3.72
CA LYS A 210 -7.48 6.24 -4.35
C LYS A 210 -6.07 6.74 -4.03
N VAL A 211 -5.79 8.03 -4.26
CA VAL A 211 -4.46 8.63 -4.02
C VAL A 211 -4.12 8.67 -2.53
N LEU A 212 -5.08 9.01 -1.66
CA LEU A 212 -4.89 9.08 -0.21
C LEU A 212 -4.96 7.71 0.47
N GLY A 213 -5.26 6.64 -0.27
CA GLY A 213 -5.34 5.27 0.24
C GLY A 213 -6.52 4.98 1.19
N THR A 214 -7.48 5.90 1.33
CA THR A 214 -8.65 5.73 2.22
C THR A 214 -9.65 4.68 1.69
N GLU A 215 -9.62 4.41 0.38
CA GLU A 215 -10.42 3.34 -0.24
C GLU A 215 -10.06 1.97 0.34
N GLU A 216 -8.76 1.67 0.44
CA GLU A 216 -8.29 0.39 0.98
C GLU A 216 -8.56 0.26 2.48
N LEU A 217 -8.49 1.37 3.23
CA LEU A 217 -8.92 1.39 4.65
C LEU A 217 -10.40 1.07 4.81
N THR A 218 -11.26 1.59 3.90
CA THR A 218 -12.70 1.33 3.94
C THR A 218 -13.01 -0.13 3.61
N LYS A 219 -12.38 -0.69 2.58
CA LYS A 219 -12.49 -2.11 2.23
C LYS A 219 -11.98 -3.03 3.34
N LEU A 220 -10.88 -2.65 4.01
CA LEU A 220 -10.36 -3.40 5.15
C LEU A 220 -11.37 -3.42 6.31
N ARG A 221 -11.99 -2.27 6.62
CA ARG A 221 -13.06 -2.18 7.61
C ARG A 221 -14.24 -3.08 7.27
N GLU A 222 -14.69 -3.10 6.02
CA GLU A 222 -15.78 -3.97 5.57
C GLU A 222 -15.45 -5.45 5.77
N LYS A 223 -14.23 -5.88 5.40
CA LYS A 223 -13.76 -7.26 5.62
C LYS A 223 -13.69 -7.63 7.09
N LEU A 224 -13.26 -6.71 7.95
CA LEU A 224 -13.21 -6.94 9.40
C LEU A 224 -14.61 -7.11 9.97
N VAL A 225 -15.55 -6.22 9.62
CA VAL A 225 -16.94 -6.29 10.08
C VAL A 225 -17.62 -7.56 9.61
N SER A 226 -17.47 -7.94 8.33
CA SER A 226 -18.09 -9.16 7.81
C SER A 226 -17.56 -10.42 8.49
N LYS A 227 -16.25 -10.47 8.77
CA LYS A 227 -15.64 -11.56 9.52
C LYS A 227 -16.16 -11.65 10.95
N THR A 228 -16.28 -10.52 11.65
CA THR A 228 -16.84 -10.48 13.02
C THR A 228 -18.30 -10.94 13.05
N ILE A 229 -19.09 -10.59 12.03
CA ILE A 229 -20.49 -11.05 11.93
C ILE A 229 -20.57 -12.54 11.60
N SER A 230 -19.63 -13.10 10.82
CA SER A 230 -19.61 -14.54 10.48
C SER A 230 -19.15 -15.47 11.60
N GLU A 231 -18.50 -14.92 12.63
CA GLU A 231 -18.03 -15.65 13.82
C GLU A 231 -19.08 -15.65 14.97
N TYR A 232 -20.23 -15.01 14.76
CA TYR A 232 -21.43 -15.06 15.62
C TYR A 232 -22.56 -15.84 14.95
#